data_AF-A0A8T4ITR0-F1
#
_entry.id   AF-A0A8T4ITR0-F1
#
_cell.length_a   1.000
_cell.length_b   1.000
_cell.length_c   1.000
_cell.angle_alpha   90.00
_cell.angle_beta   90.00
_cell.angle_gamma   90.00
#
_symmetry.space_group_name_H-M   'P 1'
#
loop_
_entity.id
_entity.type
_entity.pdbx_description
1 polymer ?
#
loop_
_entity_poly.entity_id
_entity_poly.type
_entity_poly.pdbx_seq_one_letter_code
_entity_poly.pdbx_strand_id
1 'polypeptide(L)'
;MSRRDVAPFRVGDRVRGISYVPAERREREASEEFQGTVVQIGSGYAGVDADRAFLWARVDDHTERQALVRDTELLDPAEAGRADR
;
A
#
# COMPACT_ATOMS: atom_id res chain seq x y z
N MET A 1 9.16 -3.01 -24.17
CA MET A 1 8.28 -2.53 -23.08
C MET A 1 8.22 -3.65 -22.05
N SER A 2 8.98 -3.55 -20.96
CA SER A 2 8.99 -4.57 -19.92
C SER A 2 7.74 -4.41 -19.06
N ARG A 3 6.73 -5.23 -19.34
CA ARG A 3 5.54 -5.38 -18.52
C ARG A 3 5.99 -5.94 -17.17
N ARG A 4 6.05 -5.11 -16.14
CA ARG A 4 6.17 -5.61 -14.76
C ARG A 4 4.77 -6.10 -14.40
N ASP A 5 4.47 -7.34 -14.81
CA ASP A 5 3.19 -8.01 -14.57
C ASP A 5 2.97 -8.38 -13.09
N VAL A 6 3.98 -8.17 -12.23
CA VAL A 6 3.95 -8.57 -10.82
C VAL A 6 4.28 -7.37 -9.95
N ALA A 7 3.39 -7.08 -8.99
CA ALA A 7 3.64 -6.06 -7.98
C ALA A 7 4.81 -6.52 -7.09
N PRO A 8 5.75 -5.64 -6.70
CA PRO A 8 6.94 -6.03 -5.95
C PRO A 8 6.66 -6.41 -4.49
N PHE A 9 5.40 -6.41 -4.05
CA PHE A 9 4.98 -6.69 -2.69
C PHE A 9 4.36 -8.08 -2.55
N ARG A 10 4.32 -8.58 -1.32
CA ARG A 10 3.65 -9.82 -0.91
C ARG A 10 2.81 -9.58 0.33
N VAL A 11 1.79 -10.41 0.52
CA VAL A 11 1.06 -10.46 1.79
C VAL A 11 2.05 -10.83 2.92
N GLY A 12 2.02 -10.05 4.00
CA GLY A 12 2.94 -10.15 5.13
C GLY A 12 4.08 -9.14 5.12
N ASP A 13 4.35 -8.47 3.99
CA ASP A 13 5.40 -7.45 3.91
C ASP A 13 5.05 -6.25 4.80
N ARG A 14 6.04 -5.67 5.51
CA ARG A 14 5.87 -4.38 6.17
C ARG A 14 6.17 -3.28 5.15
N VAL A 15 5.28 -2.29 5.05
CA VAL A 15 5.37 -1.22 4.06
C VAL A 15 5.12 0.14 4.69
N ARG A 16 5.64 1.18 4.04
CA ARG A 16 5.25 2.57 4.23
C ARG A 16 4.58 3.06 2.95
N GLY A 17 3.49 3.81 3.06
CA GLY A 17 2.84 4.37 1.88
C GLY A 17 2.03 5.62 2.17
N ILE A 18 1.47 6.18 1.12
CA ILE A 18 0.50 7.27 1.17
C ILE A 18 -0.90 6.70 0.87
N SER A 19 -1.87 6.95 1.75
CA SER A 19 -3.22 6.44 1.58
C SER A 19 -3.88 7.01 0.33
N TYR A 20 -4.51 6.13 -0.43
CA TYR A 20 -5.24 6.51 -1.63
C TYR A 20 -6.60 7.11 -1.24
N VAL A 21 -6.83 8.34 -1.68
CA VAL A 21 -8.14 9.00 -1.59
C VAL A 21 -8.72 9.12 -3.00
N PRO A 22 -9.89 8.50 -3.29
CA PRO A 22 -10.59 8.66 -4.55
C PRO A 22 -10.88 10.13 -4.85
N ALA A 23 -10.86 10.52 -6.12
CA ALA A 23 -11.03 11.92 -6.53
C ALA A 23 -12.30 12.57 -5.95
N GLU A 24 -13.41 11.82 -5.87
CA GLU A 24 -14.70 12.28 -5.34
C GLU A 24 -14.66 12.62 -3.84
N ARG A 25 -13.65 12.12 -3.13
CA ARG A 25 -13.53 12.27 -1.67
C ARG A 25 -12.43 13.23 -1.24
N ARG A 26 -11.58 13.68 -2.17
CA ARG A 26 -10.43 14.58 -1.88
C ARG A 26 -10.83 15.94 -1.31
N GLU A 27 -12.08 16.36 -1.47
CA GLU A 27 -12.59 17.60 -0.86
C GLU A 27 -12.85 17.46 0.65
N ARG A 28 -12.95 16.22 1.17
CA ARG A 28 -13.34 15.91 2.56
C ARG A 28 -12.29 15.09 3.30
N GLU A 29 -11.48 14.34 2.57
CA GLU A 29 -10.48 13.42 3.10
C GLU A 29 -9.11 13.78 2.51
N ALA A 30 -8.08 13.80 3.36
CA ALA A 30 -6.71 13.97 2.93
C ALA A 30 -6.02 12.61 2.87
N SER A 31 -5.08 12.47 1.94
CA SER A 31 -4.13 11.35 1.98
C SER A 31 -3.24 11.46 3.21
N GLU A 32 -2.90 10.32 3.79
CA GLU A 32 -2.13 10.21 5.02
C GLU A 32 -0.97 9.23 4.81
N GLU A 33 0.18 9.55 5.38
CA GLU A 33 1.25 8.57 5.49
C GLU A 33 0.85 7.47 6.47
N PHE A 34 1.18 6.23 6.14
CA PHE A 34 0.97 5.11 7.04
C PHE A 34 2.14 4.12 6.97
N GLN A 35 2.26 3.32 8.04
CA GLN A 35 3.04 2.10 8.04
C GLN A 35 2.13 0.94 8.41
N GLY A 36 2.28 -0.19 7.75
CA GLY A 36 1.40 -1.32 7.96
C GLY A 36 1.93 -2.61 7.35
N THR A 37 1.22 -3.70 7.62
CA THR A 37 1.51 -5.02 7.05
C THR A 37 0.57 -5.29 5.89
N VAL A 38 1.09 -5.62 4.72
CA VAL A 38 0.29 -5.92 3.53
C VAL A 38 -0.60 -7.13 3.80
N VAL A 39 -1.91 -6.96 3.62
CA VAL A 39 -2.92 -8.02 3.78
C VAL A 39 -3.56 -8.43 2.46
N GLN A 40 -3.51 -7.57 1.45
CA GLN A 40 -4.05 -7.85 0.12
C GLN A 40 -3.33 -7.03 -0.94
N ILE A 41 -3.18 -7.60 -2.14
CA ILE A 41 -2.65 -6.94 -3.34
C ILE A 41 -3.59 -7.22 -4.50
N GLY A 42 -3.96 -6.18 -5.24
CA GLY A 42 -4.77 -6.32 -6.44
C GLY A 42 -5.46 -5.03 -6.86
N SER A 43 -5.90 -4.98 -8.11
CA SER A 43 -6.65 -3.87 -8.69
C SER A 43 -8.17 -4.00 -8.52
N GLY A 44 -8.66 -5.16 -8.06
CA GLY A 44 -10.08 -5.53 -8.15
C GLY A 44 -10.58 -5.80 -9.59
N TYR A 45 -9.74 -5.62 -10.62
CA TYR A 45 -10.10 -5.79 -12.04
C TYR A 45 -8.98 -6.50 -12.83
N ALA A 46 -9.33 -7.53 -13.60
CA ALA A 46 -8.36 -8.22 -14.44
C ALA A 46 -7.72 -7.26 -15.47
N GLY A 47 -6.38 -7.32 -15.62
CA GLY A 47 -5.65 -6.62 -16.70
C GLY A 47 -5.09 -5.23 -16.36
N VAL A 48 -5.10 -4.80 -15.09
CA VAL A 48 -4.43 -3.57 -14.66
C VAL A 48 -2.93 -3.84 -14.49
N ASP A 49 -2.08 -2.97 -15.07
CA ASP A 49 -0.63 -3.01 -14.86
C ASP A 49 -0.31 -3.01 -13.36
N ALA A 50 0.63 -3.85 -12.91
CA ALA A 50 0.90 -4.03 -11.48
C ALA A 50 1.29 -2.73 -10.75
N ASP A 51 1.88 -1.77 -11.47
CA ASP A 51 2.25 -0.44 -10.95
C ASP A 51 1.02 0.44 -10.63
N ARG A 52 -0.12 0.13 -11.23
CA ARG A 52 -1.41 0.79 -11.00
C ARG A 52 -2.35 -0.04 -10.12
N ALA A 53 -1.90 -1.19 -9.63
CA ALA A 53 -2.66 -1.98 -8.68
C ALA A 53 -2.70 -1.30 -7.32
N PHE A 54 -3.70 -1.67 -6.52
CA PHE A 54 -3.77 -1.29 -5.13
C PHE A 54 -3.15 -2.36 -4.24
N LEU A 55 -2.74 -1.94 -3.06
CA LEU A 55 -2.52 -2.81 -1.92
C LEU A 55 -3.31 -2.29 -0.73
N TRP A 56 -3.58 -3.21 0.20
CA TRP A 56 -4.17 -2.91 1.49
C TRP A 56 -3.18 -3.33 2.56
N ALA A 57 -2.89 -2.41 3.46
CA ALA A 57 -2.05 -2.66 4.62
C ALA A 57 -2.85 -2.48 5.90
N ARG A 58 -2.70 -3.43 6.82
CA ARG A 58 -3.24 -3.31 8.17
C ARG A 58 -2.29 -2.48 9.01
N VAL A 59 -2.79 -1.40 9.58
CA VAL A 59 -2.03 -0.50 10.46
C VAL A 59 -2.33 -0.84 11.93
N ASP A 60 -1.61 -0.21 12.86
CA ASP A 60 -1.55 -0.68 14.26
C ASP A 60 -2.87 -0.47 15.03
N ASP A 61 -3.76 0.40 14.54
CA ASP A 61 -5.14 0.57 15.05
C ASP A 61 -6.12 -0.53 14.57
N HIS A 62 -5.58 -1.57 13.91
CA HIS A 62 -6.30 -2.67 13.27
C HIS A 62 -7.22 -2.28 12.11
N THR A 63 -7.17 -1.03 11.65
CA THR A 63 -7.82 -0.60 10.41
C THR A 63 -6.92 -0.88 9.21
N GLU A 64 -7.49 -0.74 8.02
CA GLU A 64 -6.77 -0.94 6.76
C GLU A 64 -6.59 0.41 6.05
N ARG A 65 -5.43 0.58 5.42
CA ARG A 65 -5.15 1.68 4.50
C ARG A 65 -4.91 1.13 3.12
N GLN A 66 -5.66 1.66 2.16
CA GLN A 66 -5.48 1.37 0.75
C GLN A 66 -4.42 2.32 0.19
N ALA A 67 -3.52 1.81 -0.64
CA ALA A 67 -2.51 2.61 -1.34
C ALA A 67 -2.27 2.10 -2.75
N LEU A 68 -1.74 2.94 -3.62
CA LEU A 68 -1.23 2.51 -4.91
C LEU A 68 0.14 1.85 -4.71
N VAL A 69 0.40 0.78 -5.46
CA VAL A 69 1.68 0.06 -5.45
C VAL A 69 2.85 1.03 -5.70
N ARG A 70 2.73 1.96 -6.65
CA ARG A 70 3.76 2.96 -6.95
C ARG A 70 4.02 3.99 -5.85
N ASP A 71 3.05 4.20 -4.96
CA ASP A 71 3.09 5.18 -3.86
C ASP A 71 3.37 4.47 -2.52
N THR A 72 3.97 3.28 -2.59
CA THR A 72 4.31 2.43 -1.45
C THR A 72 5.75 1.95 -1.55
N GLU A 73 6.41 1.81 -0.40
CA GLU A 73 7.78 1.36 -0.25
C GLU A 73 7.85 0.18 0.73
N LEU A 74 8.70 -0.80 0.44
CA LEU A 74 8.97 -1.91 1.35
C LEU A 74 9.86 -1.42 2.49
N LEU A 75 9.47 -1.69 3.73
CA LEU A 75 10.30 -1.40 4.89
C LEU A 75 11.20 -2.60 5.17
N ASP A 76 12.49 -2.34 5.38
CA ASP A 76 13.41 -3.38 5.81
C ASP A 76 13.01 -3.88 7.22
N PRO A 77 13.20 -5.17 7.54
CA PRO A 77 12.88 -5.72 8.86
C PRO A 77 13.56 -4.96 10.02
N ALA A 78 14.72 -4.34 9.75
CA ALA A 78 15.45 -3.53 10.72
C ALA A 78 14.79 -2.17 11.02
N GLU A 79 14.03 -1.62 10.08
CA GLU A 79 13.27 -0.37 10.25
C GLU A 79 11.90 -0.62 10.88
N ALA A 80 11.30 -1.78 10.58
CA ALA A 80 10.02 -2.21 11.15
C ALA A 80 10.04 -2.34 12.69
N GLY A 81 11.20 -2.66 13.28
CA GLY A 81 11.36 -2.75 14.74
C GLY A 81 11.58 -1.42 15.46
N ARG A 82 11.74 -0.29 14.75
CA ARG A 82 12.00 1.03 15.36
C ARG A 82 10.73 1.84 15.63
N ALA A 83 9.61 1.51 14.99
CA ALA A 83 8.34 2.21 15.21
C ALA A 83 7.65 1.82 16.53
N ASP A 84 8.15 0.79 17.22
CA ASP A 84 7.55 0.19 18.44
C ASP A 84 8.33 0.53 19.73
N ARG A 85 9.18 1.57 19.74
CA ARG A 85 10.00 1.95 20.90
C ARG A 85 9.74 3.35 21.45
#